data_AF-A0A540MRA5-F1
#
_entry.id   AF-A0A540MRA5-F1
#
_cell.length_a   1.000
_cell.length_b   1.000
_cell.length_c   1.000
_cell.angle_alpha   90.00
_cell.angle_beta   90.00
_cell.angle_gamma   90.00
#
_symmetry.space_group_name_H-M   'P 1'
#
loop_
_entity.id
_entity.type
_entity.pdbx_description
1 polymer ?
#
loop_
_entity_poly.entity_id
_entity_poly.type
_entity_poly.pdbx_seq_one_letter_code
_entity_poly.pdbx_strand_id
1 'polypeptide(L)'
;MIFEALAASTDPNGLDTSAIASFIEQRNEVPQNFRRSLTGRLRRLVQQDKLEKIQQCYKVKTDPLSVMKAPAPMQNDIQPKQSQSPVYVTVGSDTLEESARAAAQSIAEAEYKSNLAAEQMKEAERISFMVEDTESMLQLANEILEQCSEGEVLMVG
;
A
#
# COMPACT_ATOMS: atom_id res chain seq x y z
N MET A 1 -14.11 -24.51 11.69
CA MET A 1 -15.52 -24.16 11.95
C MET A 1 -16.01 -22.97 11.12
N ILE A 2 -15.61 -21.71 11.37
CA ILE A 2 -16.09 -20.56 10.56
C ILE A 2 -15.62 -20.67 9.10
N PHE A 3 -14.32 -20.90 8.87
CA PHE A 3 -13.78 -21.09 7.52
C PHE A 3 -14.36 -22.34 6.82
N GLU A 4 -14.65 -23.41 7.55
CA GLU A 4 -15.32 -24.60 7.00
C GLU A 4 -16.76 -24.29 6.58
N ALA A 5 -17.51 -23.52 7.37
CA ALA A 5 -18.86 -23.08 6.99
C ALA A 5 -18.81 -22.26 5.70
N LEU A 6 -17.85 -21.34 5.61
CA LEU A 6 -17.65 -20.51 4.43
C LEU A 6 -17.16 -21.30 3.21
N ALA A 7 -16.29 -22.30 3.41
CA ALA A 7 -15.79 -23.17 2.34
C ALA A 7 -16.83 -24.18 1.85
N ALA A 8 -17.79 -24.55 2.71
CA ALA A 8 -18.92 -25.39 2.34
C ALA A 8 -20.04 -24.61 1.63
N SER A 9 -19.96 -23.27 1.58
CA SER A 9 -20.93 -22.43 0.88
C SER A 9 -20.71 -22.47 -0.62
N THR A 10 -21.80 -22.63 -1.37
CA THR A 10 -21.84 -22.46 -2.83
C THR A 10 -22.23 -21.03 -3.24
N ASP A 11 -22.55 -20.16 -2.29
CA ASP A 11 -23.01 -18.79 -2.58
C ASP A 11 -21.81 -17.88 -2.93
N PRO A 12 -21.80 -17.23 -4.12
CA PRO A 12 -20.75 -16.30 -4.52
C PRO A 12 -20.57 -15.12 -3.56
N ASN A 13 -21.61 -14.73 -2.83
CA ASN A 13 -21.64 -13.60 -1.90
C ASN A 13 -21.22 -13.97 -0.46
N GLY A 14 -20.96 -15.25 -0.19
CA GLY A 14 -20.56 -15.75 1.13
C GLY A 14 -21.75 -16.15 2.00
N LEU A 15 -21.56 -16.18 3.33
CA LEU A 15 -22.62 -16.52 4.29
C LEU A 15 -22.85 -15.40 5.29
N ASP A 16 -24.10 -15.18 5.67
CA ASP A 16 -24.45 -14.25 6.72
C ASP A 16 -24.13 -14.82 8.12
N THR A 17 -24.20 -13.96 9.13
CA THR A 17 -23.92 -14.37 10.52
C THR A 17 -24.85 -15.50 10.97
N SER A 18 -26.10 -15.51 10.49
CA SER A 18 -27.08 -16.52 10.88
C SER A 18 -26.80 -17.89 10.26
N ALA A 19 -26.51 -17.95 8.96
CA ALA A 19 -26.19 -19.20 8.27
C ALA A 19 -24.90 -19.83 8.79
N ILE A 20 -23.85 -19.03 9.05
CA ILE A 20 -22.60 -19.52 9.64
C ILE A 20 -22.88 -20.15 11.02
N ALA A 21 -23.68 -19.48 11.84
CA ALA A 21 -23.97 -19.99 13.16
C ALA A 21 -24.83 -21.25 13.13
N SER A 22 -25.86 -21.30 12.28
CA SER A 22 -26.71 -22.48 12.10
C SER A 22 -25.91 -23.68 11.57
N PHE A 23 -24.97 -23.47 10.65
CA PHE A 23 -24.08 -24.53 10.15
C PHE A 23 -23.20 -25.12 11.27
N ILE A 24 -22.68 -24.26 12.15
CA ILE A 24 -21.83 -24.70 13.25
C ILE A 24 -22.66 -25.39 14.34
N GLU A 25 -23.86 -24.88 14.66
CA GLU A 25 -24.83 -25.46 15.61
C GLU A 25 -25.30 -26.86 15.19
N GLN A 26 -25.48 -27.10 13.88
CA GLN A 26 -25.88 -28.42 13.37
C GLN A 26 -24.77 -29.47 13.44
N ARG A 27 -23.50 -29.05 13.44
CA ARG A 27 -22.35 -29.94 13.40
C ARG A 27 -21.66 -30.11 14.76
N ASN A 28 -21.92 -29.21 15.71
CA ASN A 28 -21.22 -29.16 16.99
C ASN A 28 -22.16 -28.68 18.10
N GLU A 29 -22.00 -29.24 19.30
CA GLU A 29 -22.62 -28.69 20.50
C GLU A 29 -21.97 -27.34 20.83
N VAL A 30 -22.73 -26.25 20.69
CA VAL A 30 -22.24 -24.88 20.97
C VAL A 30 -22.88 -24.27 22.22
N PRO A 31 -22.14 -23.46 22.99
CA PRO A 31 -22.68 -22.76 24.15
C PRO A 31 -23.76 -21.72 23.76
N GLN A 32 -24.71 -21.45 24.67
CA GLN A 32 -25.82 -20.50 24.46
C GLN A 32 -25.38 -19.08 24.02
N ASN A 33 -24.20 -18.61 24.45
CA ASN A 33 -23.67 -17.28 24.10
C ASN A 33 -22.85 -17.27 22.79
N PHE A 34 -22.79 -18.39 22.07
CA PHE A 34 -21.94 -18.54 20.90
C PHE A 34 -22.22 -17.51 19.82
N ARG A 35 -23.49 -17.20 19.52
CA ARG A 35 -23.89 -16.20 18.52
C ARG A 35 -23.26 -14.83 18.79
N ARG A 36 -23.24 -14.39 20.05
CA ARG A 36 -22.59 -13.13 20.47
C ARG A 36 -21.08 -13.19 20.29
N SER A 37 -20.45 -14.29 20.69
CA SER A 37 -19.00 -14.49 20.54
C SER A 37 -18.59 -14.63 19.07
N LEU A 38 -19.45 -15.20 18.22
CA LEU A 38 -19.24 -15.37 16.78
C LEU A 38 -19.13 -14.01 16.09
N THR A 39 -20.05 -13.08 16.36
CA THR A 39 -20.01 -11.72 15.79
C THR A 39 -18.69 -11.01 16.14
N GLY A 40 -18.23 -11.13 17.38
CA GLY A 40 -16.94 -10.57 17.80
C GLY A 40 -15.73 -11.25 17.13
N ARG A 41 -15.81 -12.55 16.84
CA ARG A 41 -14.78 -13.28 16.08
C ARG A 41 -14.78 -12.89 14.61
N LEU A 42 -15.94 -12.81 13.97
CA LEU A 42 -16.08 -12.38 12.57
C LEU A 42 -15.53 -10.96 12.37
N ARG A 43 -15.85 -10.02 13.26
CA ARG A 43 -15.30 -8.66 13.23
C ARG A 43 -13.77 -8.65 13.29
N ARG A 44 -13.17 -9.44 14.19
CA ARG A 44 -11.71 -9.57 14.28
C ARG A 44 -11.11 -10.19 13.03
N LEU A 45 -11.75 -11.20 12.44
CA LEU A 45 -11.26 -11.84 11.21
C LEU A 45 -11.31 -10.89 10.01
N VAL A 46 -12.30 -9.99 9.96
CA VAL A 46 -12.34 -8.90 8.97
C VAL A 46 -11.22 -7.88 9.22
N GLN A 47 -10.99 -7.48 10.46
CA GLN A 47 -9.87 -6.59 10.81
C GLN A 47 -8.49 -7.20 10.52
N GLN A 48 -8.38 -8.53 10.63
CA GLN A 48 -7.17 -9.30 10.29
C GLN A 48 -7.05 -9.59 8.79
N ASP A 49 -7.94 -9.05 7.97
CA ASP A 49 -7.94 -9.20 6.51
C ASP A 49 -8.07 -10.66 6.03
N LYS A 50 -8.56 -11.56 6.90
CA LYS A 50 -8.78 -12.98 6.57
C LYS A 50 -10.16 -13.24 5.98
N LEU A 51 -11.11 -12.38 6.32
CA LEU A 51 -12.46 -12.39 5.80
C LEU A 51 -12.78 -11.02 5.20
N GLU A 52 -13.52 -11.02 4.11
CA GLU A 52 -14.14 -9.84 3.56
C GLU A 52 -15.61 -9.79 3.98
N LYS A 53 -16.10 -8.61 4.35
CA LYS A 53 -17.53 -8.41 4.64
C LYS A 53 -18.20 -7.77 3.42
N ILE A 54 -19.06 -8.52 2.75
CA ILE A 54 -19.85 -8.06 1.62
C ILE A 54 -21.28 -7.86 2.11
N GLN A 55 -21.69 -6.60 2.29
CA GLN A 55 -22.98 -6.23 2.89
C GLN A 55 -23.20 -6.87 4.28
N GLN A 56 -24.03 -7.91 4.38
CA GLN A 56 -24.32 -8.67 5.61
C GLN A 56 -23.70 -10.07 5.60
N CYS A 57 -23.00 -10.43 4.53
CA CYS A 57 -22.35 -11.72 4.35
C CYS A 57 -20.83 -11.61 4.53
N TYR A 58 -20.23 -12.73 4.89
CA TYR A 58 -18.79 -12.87 5.08
C TYR A 58 -18.26 -13.88 4.07
N LYS A 59 -17.09 -13.59 3.50
CA LYS A 59 -16.40 -14.47 2.55
C LYS A 59 -14.92 -14.56 2.93
N VAL A 60 -14.29 -15.69 2.63
CA VAL A 60 -12.84 -15.83 2.81
C VAL A 60 -12.14 -14.98 1.76
N LYS A 61 -11.16 -14.18 2.20
CA LYS A 61 -10.34 -13.41 1.26
C LYS A 61 -9.42 -14.38 0.53
N THR A 62 -9.79 -14.73 -0.70
CA THR A 62 -8.97 -15.58 -1.55
C THR A 62 -7.92 -14.70 -2.21
N ASP A 63 -6.67 -14.84 -1.78
CA ASP A 63 -5.53 -14.25 -2.47
C ASP A 63 -5.46 -14.86 -3.88
N PRO A 64 -5.53 -14.07 -4.96
CA PRO A 64 -5.50 -14.58 -6.34
C PRO A 64 -4.24 -15.38 -6.68
N LEU A 65 -3.22 -15.37 -5.81
CA LEU A 65 -1.99 -16.15 -5.96
C LEU A 65 -2.04 -17.56 -5.33
N SER A 66 -3.05 -17.89 -4.54
CA SER A 66 -3.11 -19.14 -3.76
C SER A 66 -4.08 -20.19 -4.35
N VAL A 67 -4.13 -20.33 -5.67
CA VAL A 67 -4.77 -21.47 -6.35
C VAL A 67 -3.70 -22.26 -7.12
N MET A 68 -2.72 -22.81 -6.40
CA MET A 68 -1.87 -23.88 -6.91
C MET A 68 -1.72 -24.94 -5.81
N LYS A 69 -2.52 -26.02 -5.96
CA LYS A 69 -2.54 -27.35 -5.31
C LYS A 69 -3.99 -27.63 -4.89
N ALA A 70 -4.71 -28.65 -5.32
CA ALA A 70 -4.52 -29.84 -6.16
C ALA A 70 -5.93 -30.51 -6.27
N PRO A 71 -6.05 -31.80 -6.64
CA PRO A 71 -6.05 -32.40 -7.96
C PRO A 71 -7.48 -32.65 -8.51
N ALA A 72 -7.58 -32.77 -9.82
CA ALA A 72 -8.79 -33.19 -10.53
C ALA A 72 -9.23 -34.63 -10.16
N PRO A 73 -10.54 -34.92 -10.28
CA PRO A 73 -10.99 -36.17 -10.88
C PRO A 73 -11.70 -35.87 -12.20
N MET A 74 -11.26 -36.57 -13.23
CA MET A 74 -11.81 -36.52 -14.57
C MET A 74 -13.27 -37.00 -14.61
N GLN A 75 -14.06 -36.49 -15.55
CA GLN A 75 -14.87 -37.36 -16.41
C GLN A 75 -15.33 -36.65 -17.71
N ASN A 76 -14.71 -37.12 -18.80
CA ASN A 76 -15.24 -37.47 -20.13
C ASN A 76 -15.84 -36.39 -21.06
N ASP A 77 -15.02 -36.07 -22.07
CA ASP A 77 -15.27 -36.01 -23.52
C ASP A 77 -16.71 -35.92 -24.05
N ILE A 78 -17.03 -34.79 -24.72
CA ILE A 78 -17.42 -34.75 -26.16
C ILE A 78 -16.88 -33.44 -26.78
N GLN A 79 -16.13 -33.58 -27.87
CA GLN A 79 -15.47 -32.58 -28.74
C GLN A 79 -16.49 -31.79 -29.63
N PRO A 80 -16.07 -30.91 -30.59
CA PRO A 80 -15.55 -29.54 -30.52
C PRO A 80 -16.50 -28.47 -31.15
N LYS A 81 -16.44 -27.20 -30.70
CA LYS A 81 -16.25 -26.00 -31.55
C LYS A 81 -16.51 -24.68 -30.82
N GLN A 82 -15.69 -23.70 -31.21
CA GLN A 82 -15.94 -22.26 -31.22
C GLN A 82 -15.86 -21.52 -29.87
N SER A 83 -14.64 -21.08 -29.60
CA SER A 83 -14.26 -19.68 -29.38
C SER A 83 -15.39 -18.65 -29.24
N GLN A 84 -15.22 -17.77 -28.24
CA GLN A 84 -15.98 -16.57 -27.84
C GLN A 84 -16.98 -16.89 -26.70
N SER A 85 -16.77 -16.49 -25.45
CA SER A 85 -16.32 -15.18 -24.96
C SER A 85 -15.76 -15.31 -23.53
N PRO A 86 -14.76 -14.49 -23.12
CA PRO A 86 -14.46 -14.30 -21.71
C PRO A 86 -15.58 -13.45 -21.10
N VAL A 87 -16.25 -13.92 -20.05
CA VAL A 87 -16.98 -13.00 -19.16
C VAL A 87 -15.91 -12.37 -18.27
N TYR A 88 -15.37 -11.26 -18.78
CA TYR A 88 -14.62 -10.29 -17.99
C TYR A 88 -15.50 -9.96 -16.79
N VAL A 89 -15.04 -10.30 -15.59
CA VAL A 89 -15.52 -9.58 -14.40
C VAL A 89 -14.99 -8.17 -14.59
N THR A 90 -15.85 -7.31 -15.13
CA THR A 90 -15.75 -5.86 -15.10
C THR A 90 -15.81 -5.43 -13.63
N VAL A 91 -14.73 -5.66 -12.88
CA VAL A 91 -14.22 -4.57 -12.04
C VAL A 91 -13.97 -3.49 -13.07
N GLY A 92 -14.84 -2.48 -13.13
CA GLY A 92 -14.89 -1.54 -14.25
C GLY A 92 -13.47 -1.15 -14.63
N SER A 93 -13.08 -1.39 -15.88
CA SER A 93 -11.74 -1.08 -16.40
C SER A 93 -11.31 0.32 -15.95
N ASP A 94 -12.29 1.22 -15.92
CA ASP A 94 -12.24 2.59 -15.43
C ASP A 94 -11.65 2.73 -14.02
N THR A 95 -11.93 1.83 -13.07
CA THR A 95 -11.48 1.93 -11.67
C THR A 95 -10.03 1.49 -11.44
N LEU A 96 -9.55 0.46 -12.16
CA LEU A 96 -8.15 0.02 -12.08
C LEU A 96 -7.23 1.00 -12.83
N GLU A 97 -7.68 1.44 -14.01
CA GLU A 97 -6.96 2.40 -14.85
C GLU A 97 -6.84 3.76 -14.15
N GLU A 98 -7.89 4.21 -13.44
CA GLU A 98 -7.84 5.44 -12.67
C GLU A 98 -6.90 5.33 -11.45
N SER A 99 -6.89 4.19 -10.76
CA SER A 99 -5.92 3.95 -9.69
C SER A 99 -4.48 3.95 -10.22
N ALA A 100 -4.24 3.39 -11.40
CA ALA A 100 -2.92 3.39 -12.04
C ALA A 100 -2.49 4.81 -12.46
N ARG A 101 -3.42 5.61 -13.02
CA ARG A 101 -3.18 7.02 -13.33
C ARG A 101 -2.84 7.84 -12.10
N ALA A 102 -3.61 7.70 -11.02
CA ALA A 102 -3.37 8.39 -9.76
C ALA A 102 -2.01 8.02 -9.16
N ALA A 103 -1.64 6.74 -9.21
CA ALA A 103 -0.32 6.29 -8.76
C ALA A 103 0.81 6.88 -9.62
N ALA A 104 0.67 6.85 -10.95
CA ALA A 104 1.65 7.42 -11.87
C ALA A 104 1.83 8.94 -11.65
N GLN A 105 0.72 9.67 -11.44
CA GLN A 105 0.76 11.10 -11.15
C GLN A 105 1.41 11.39 -9.80
N SER A 106 1.07 10.62 -8.76
CA SER A 106 1.71 10.76 -7.45
C SER A 106 3.22 10.52 -7.52
N ILE A 107 3.68 9.55 -8.33
CA ILE A 107 5.11 9.29 -8.53
C ILE A 107 5.76 10.48 -9.24
N ALA A 108 5.18 10.96 -10.34
CA ALA A 108 5.71 12.10 -11.08
C ALA A 108 5.81 13.37 -10.21
N GLU A 109 4.80 13.65 -9.38
CA GLU A 109 4.82 14.78 -8.45
C GLU A 109 5.89 14.63 -7.37
N ALA A 110 6.07 13.42 -6.83
CA ALA A 110 7.09 13.15 -5.83
C ALA A 110 8.51 13.31 -6.41
N GLU A 111 8.74 12.77 -7.61
CA GLU A 111 10.02 12.90 -8.32
C GLU A 111 10.34 14.35 -8.67
N TYR A 112 9.35 15.11 -9.16
CA TYR A 112 9.52 16.53 -9.44
C TYR A 112 9.92 17.31 -8.19
N LYS A 113 9.20 17.12 -7.08
CA LYS A 113 9.51 17.79 -5.81
C LYS A 113 10.89 17.40 -5.28
N SER A 114 11.24 16.12 -5.37
CA SER A 114 12.55 15.63 -4.95
C SER A 114 13.70 16.22 -5.77
N ASN A 115 13.56 16.27 -7.10
CA ASN A 115 14.58 16.88 -7.96
C ASN A 115 14.70 18.38 -7.72
N LEU A 116 13.58 19.08 -7.56
CA LEU A 116 13.59 20.51 -7.23
C LEU A 116 14.31 20.79 -5.91
N ALA A 117 14.05 19.99 -4.87
CA ALA A 117 14.74 20.11 -3.60
C ALA A 117 16.24 19.82 -3.71
N ALA A 118 16.64 18.82 -4.52
CA ALA A 118 18.04 18.50 -4.75
C ALA A 118 18.79 19.65 -5.46
N GLU A 119 18.20 20.27 -6.48
CA GLU A 119 18.78 21.43 -7.17
C GLU A 119 18.88 22.65 -6.23
N GLN A 120 17.86 22.89 -5.40
CA GLN A 120 17.90 23.95 -4.40
C GLN A 120 19.00 23.73 -3.37
N MET A 121 19.19 22.49 -2.91
CA MET A 121 20.26 22.16 -1.97
C MET A 121 21.65 22.39 -2.58
N LYS A 122 21.84 22.01 -3.85
CA LYS A 122 23.09 22.23 -4.58
C LYS A 122 23.41 23.72 -4.73
N GLU A 123 22.42 24.55 -5.05
CA GLU A 123 22.63 25.99 -5.14
C GLU A 123 22.87 26.62 -3.76
N ALA A 124 22.16 26.16 -2.72
CA ALA A 124 22.39 26.61 -1.35
C ALA A 124 23.80 26.29 -0.86
N GLU A 125 24.33 25.10 -1.16
CA GLU A 125 25.72 24.72 -0.85
C GLU A 125 26.72 25.62 -1.59
N ARG A 126 26.48 25.89 -2.89
CA ARG A 126 27.30 26.81 -3.68
C ARG A 126 27.33 28.21 -3.07
N ILE A 127 26.18 28.72 -2.63
CA ILE A 127 26.07 30.02 -1.98
C ILE A 127 26.77 30.00 -0.62
N SER A 128 26.61 28.95 0.19
CA SER A 128 27.28 28.82 1.49
C SER A 128 28.79 28.93 1.36
N PHE A 129 29.37 28.19 0.40
CA PHE A 129 30.81 28.25 0.12
C PHE A 129 31.26 29.67 -0.23
N MET A 130 30.51 30.38 -1.07
CA MET A 130 30.84 31.76 -1.41
C MET A 130 30.73 32.71 -0.22
N VAL A 131 29.74 32.51 0.66
CA VAL A 131 29.60 33.32 1.88
C VAL A 131 30.82 33.14 2.76
N GLU A 132 31.23 31.89 3.02
CA GLU A 132 32.42 31.58 3.83
C GLU A 132 33.71 32.21 3.26
N ASP A 133 33.92 32.12 1.94
CA ASP A 133 35.06 32.77 1.27
C ASP A 133 35.02 34.29 1.42
N THR A 134 33.85 34.90 1.21
CA THR A 134 33.69 36.36 1.35
C THR A 134 33.85 36.84 2.78
N GLU A 135 33.40 36.07 3.78
CA GLU A 135 33.60 36.37 5.20
C GLU A 135 35.08 36.29 5.56
N SER A 136 35.80 35.27 5.09
CA SER A 136 37.25 35.16 5.31
C SER A 136 38.03 36.32 4.69
N MET A 137 37.66 36.73 3.46
CA MET A 137 38.29 37.87 2.79
C MET A 137 37.99 39.20 3.49
N LEU A 138 36.76 39.38 3.97
CA LEU A 138 36.36 40.56 4.73
C LEU A 138 37.12 40.63 6.07
N GLN A 139 37.26 39.51 6.76
CA GLN A 139 38.01 39.44 8.01
C GLN A 139 39.48 39.84 7.78
N LEU A 140 40.14 39.28 6.76
CA LEU A 140 41.51 39.65 6.40
C LEU A 140 41.63 41.16 6.07
N ALA A 141 40.67 41.71 5.32
CA ALA A 141 40.68 43.13 5.00
C ALA A 141 40.56 44.03 6.24
N ASN A 142 39.75 43.61 7.23
CA ASN A 142 39.64 44.32 8.51
C ASN A 142 40.94 44.23 9.32
N GLU A 143 41.56 43.05 9.39
CA GLU A 143 42.85 42.86 10.07
C GLU A 143 43.95 43.75 9.46
N ILE A 144 44.02 43.83 8.12
CA ILE A 144 44.93 44.72 7.40
C ILE A 144 44.66 46.19 7.73
N LEU A 145 43.39 46.60 7.72
CA LEU A 145 42.99 47.98 8.02
C LEU A 145 43.36 48.38 9.46
N GLU A 146 43.15 47.48 10.42
CA GLU A 146 43.52 47.67 11.82
C GLU A 146 45.03 47.86 11.97
N GLN A 147 45.84 46.95 11.42
CA GLN A 147 47.31 47.05 11.43
C GLN A 147 47.82 48.36 10.81
N CYS A 148 47.24 48.78 9.67
CA CYS A 148 47.59 50.06 9.04
C CYS A 148 47.22 51.26 9.91
N SER A 149 46.11 51.19 10.64
CA SER A 149 45.65 52.25 11.54
C SER A 149 46.56 52.40 12.77
N GLU A 150 47.19 51.31 13.20
CA GLU A 150 48.18 51.29 14.27
C GLU A 150 49.60 51.68 13.82
N GLY A 151 49.80 51.86 12.50
CA GLY A 151 51.08 52.26 11.91
C GLY A 151 52.04 51.11 11.65
N GLU A 152 51.57 49.86 11.66
CA GLU A 152 52.39 48.70 11.28
C GLU A 152 52.60 48.63 9.76
N VAL A 153 53.83 48.32 9.33
CA VAL A 153 54.20 48.14 7.92
C VAL A 153 53.93 46.69 7.51
N LEU A 154 52.84 46.46 6.78
CA LEU A 154 52.53 45.16 6.18
C LEU A 154 53.49 44.85 5.01
N MET A 155 54.34 43.84 5.18
CA MET A 155 55.16 43.27 4.12
C MET A 155 54.37 42.19 3.38
N VAL A 156 53.90 42.49 2.16
CA VAL A 156 53.26 41.51 1.28
C VAL A 156 54.37 40.83 0.45
N GLY A 157 54.60 39.54 0.69
CA GLY A 157 55.60 38.71 -0.01
C GLY A 157 54.99 37.80 -1.06
#